data_AF-A0A526ZSM6-F1
#
_entry.id   AF-A0A526ZSM6-F1
#
_cell.length_a   1.000
_cell.length_b   1.000
_cell.length_c   1.000
_cell.angle_alpha   90.00
_cell.angle_beta   90.00
_cell.angle_gamma   90.00
#
_symmetry.space_group_name_H-M   'P 1'
#
loop_
_entity.id
_entity.type
_entity.pdbx_description
1 polymer ?
#
loop_
_entity_poly.entity_id
_entity_poly.type
_entity_poly.pdbx_seq_one_letter_code
_entity_poly.pdbx_strand_id
1 'polypeptide(L)' 'MTTLTVTARGQVTFRKEVLQHLGIKPGDKIEL' A
#
# COMPACT_ATOMS: atom_id res chain seq x y z
N MET A 1 -8.30 -5.40 -14.06
CA MET A 1 -6.95 -5.31 -13.47
C MET A 1 -6.93 -4.11 -12.55
N THR A 2 -6.37 -4.24 -11.35
CA THR A 2 -6.24 -3.11 -10.42
C THR A 2 -4.83 -2.53 -10.58
N THR A 3 -4.74 -1.29 -11.05
CA THR A 3 -3.46 -0.61 -11.28
C THR A 3 -3.17 0.34 -10.14
N LEU A 4 -1.96 0.28 -9.59
CA LEU A 4 -1.46 1.26 -8.64
C LEU A 4 -0.45 2.17 -9.33
N THR A 5 -0.48 3.46 -8.99
CA THR A 5 0.47 4.43 -9.53
C THR A 5 1.64 4.57 -8.57
N VAL A 6 2.86 4.46 -9.11
CA VAL A 6 4.09 4.74 -8.38
C VAL A 6 4.36 6.24 -8.47
N THR A 7 4.55 6.88 -7.32
CA THR A 7 4.93 8.28 -7.23
C THR A 7 6.37 8.50 -7.68
N ALA A 8 6.76 9.74 -7.98
CA ALA A 8 8.15 10.07 -8.36
C ALA A 8 9.20 9.66 -7.31
N ARG A 9 8.79 9.49 -6.05
CA ARG A 9 9.64 9.02 -4.94
C ARG A 9 9.60 7.51 -4.70
N GLY A 10 9.03 6.74 -5.63
CA GLY A 10 8.96 5.28 -5.55
C GLY A 10 7.90 4.72 -4.60
N GLN A 11 7.02 5.55 -4.03
CA GLN A 11 5.94 5.07 -3.16
C GLN A 11 4.68 4.69 -3.94
N VAL A 12 3.91 3.75 -3.40
CA VAL A 12 2.58 3.36 -3.88
C VAL A 12 1.54 3.63 -2.80
N THR A 13 0.36 4.11 -3.20
CA THR A 13 -0.75 4.38 -2.28
C THR A 13 -1.83 3.30 -2.40
N PHE A 14 -2.17 2.68 -1.28
CA PHE A 14 -3.26 1.71 -1.20
C PHE A 14 -4.56 2.38 -0.75
N ARG A 15 -5.69 1.92 -1.30
CA ARG A 15 -7.02 2.27 -0.77
C ARG A 15 -7.19 1.68 0.62
N LYS A 16 -7.97 2.36 1.47
CA LYS A 16 -8.21 1.95 2.86
C LYS A 16 -8.75 0.52 2.97
N GLU A 17 -9.66 0.13 2.08
CA GLU A 17 -10.19 -1.24 2.01
C GLU A 17 -9.08 -2.27 1.77
N VAL A 18 -8.10 -1.98 0.90
CA VAL A 18 -6.99 -2.91 0.63
C VAL A 18 -6.10 -3.05 1.86
N LEU A 19 -5.78 -1.94 2.54
CA LEU A 19 -5.02 -1.99 3.80
C LEU A 19 -5.71 -2.88 4.85
N GLN A 20 -7.04 -2.80 4.95
CA GLN A 20 -7.83 -3.63 5.87
C GLN A 20 -7.76 -5.11 5.50
N HIS A 21 -7.89 -5.46 4.22
CA HIS A 21 -7.79 -6.86 3.77
C HIS A 21 -6.39 -7.44 3.98
N LEU A 22 -5.36 -6.60 3.85
CA LEU A 22 -3.96 -6.98 4.13
C LEU A 22 -3.65 -7.03 5.64
N GLY A 23 -4.54 -6.51 6.49
CA GLY A 23 -4.34 -6.50 7.95
C GLY A 23 -3.23 -5.55 8.43
N ILE A 24 -2.78 -4.64 7.57
CA ILE A 24 -1.66 -3.72 7.85
C ILE A 24 -2.15 -2.36 8.37
N LYS A 25 -1.38 -1.77 9.29
CA LYS A 25 -1.68 -0.50 9.95
C LYS A 25 -0.59 0.54 9.67
N PRO A 26 -0.90 1.84 9.81
CA PRO A 26 0.12 2.88 9.70
C PRO A 26 1.26 2.65 10.71
N GLY A 27 2.50 2.63 10.21
CA GLY A 27 3.70 2.40 11.01
C GLY A 27 4.23 0.97 10.95
N ASP A 28 3.46 0.02 10.42
CA ASP A 28 3.94 -1.34 10.21
C ASP A 28 5.06 -1.37 9.14
N LYS A 29 6.05 -2.24 9.35
CA LYS A 29 7.12 -2.49 8.39
C LYS A 29 6.81 -3.79 7.65
N ILE A 30 6.96 -3.76 6.33
CA ILE A 30 6.80 -4.93 5.47
C ILE A 30 8.19 -5.27 4.94
N GLU A 31 8.66 -6.49 5.17
CA GLU A 31 9.88 -7.01 4.57
C GLU A 31 9.59 -7.57 3.17
N LEU A 32 10.59 -7.52 2.29
CA LEU A 32 10.49 -7.98 0.90
C LEU A 32 10.74 -9.49 0.81
#